data_AF-A0AAU9R9P5-F1
#
_entry.id   AF-A0AAU9R9P5-F1
#
_cell.length_a   1.000
_cell.length_b   1.000
_cell.length_c   1.000
_cell.angle_alpha   90.00
_cell.angle_beta   90.00
_cell.angle_gamma   90.00
#
_symmetry.space_group_name_H-M   'P 1'
#
loop_
_entity.id
_entity.type
_entity.pdbx_description
1 polymer ?
#
loop_
_entity_poly.entity_id
_entity_poly.type
_entity_poly.pdbx_seq_one_letter_code
_entity_poly.pdbx_strand_id
1 'polypeptide(L)'
;MIPKRKNSNKMEKLLVLSLLLISTSIATSQSVTDPVAFLRCLDRQPTDPTSPNSAVAYIPTNSSFTAVLRRRIPNLRFDKPTTPKPFAIVAAATWTHIQAALGCAREFSLQVRIRSGGHDFEGLSYTSTTVLASFIGMYLGRSDKMLTVMNRDFPELKLKVTDCTEMRWIDSVVFWAGYPIGTPTSVLLNPKITNKLFMKRKSDYVKSPISRTDNFERLVDIKSSIDAENFWRNEQSIPVRR
;
A
#
# COMPACT_ATOMS: atom_id res chain seq x y z
N MET A 1 75.53 2.13 56.30
CA MET A 1 75.86 2.18 54.86
C MET A 1 75.08 3.33 54.23
N ILE A 2 75.65 4.05 53.28
CA ILE A 2 75.08 5.23 52.57
C ILE A 2 74.99 4.83 51.08
N PRO A 3 74.08 5.36 50.20
CA PRO A 3 72.94 6.28 50.38
C PRO A 3 71.59 5.49 50.12
N LYS A 4 70.52 5.87 49.39
CA LYS A 4 70.15 7.05 48.57
C LYS A 4 68.62 7.21 48.36
N ARG A 5 68.13 8.44 48.61
CA ARG A 5 67.00 9.17 47.97
C ARG A 5 66.10 8.38 46.97
N LYS A 6 64.83 8.09 47.33
CA LYS A 6 63.76 7.91 46.32
C LYS A 6 63.41 9.27 45.73
N ASN A 7 63.49 9.41 44.41
CA ASN A 7 63.10 10.65 43.72
C ASN A 7 61.58 10.74 43.57
N SER A 8 61.06 11.96 43.65
CA SER A 8 59.74 12.30 43.11
C SER A 8 59.75 12.10 41.59
N ASN A 9 58.65 11.54 41.06
CA ASN A 9 58.17 11.93 39.74
C ASN A 9 56.64 12.02 39.81
N LYS A 10 56.16 13.25 39.67
CA LYS A 10 54.75 13.63 39.78
C LYS A 10 54.07 13.23 38.47
N MET A 11 53.37 12.09 38.44
CA MET A 11 52.55 11.72 37.28
C MET A 11 51.40 12.71 37.15
N GLU A 12 51.57 13.70 36.28
CA GLU A 12 50.48 14.51 35.78
C GLU A 12 49.51 13.60 35.04
N LYS A 13 48.25 13.56 35.50
CA LYS A 13 47.20 12.80 34.84
C LYS A 13 46.84 13.54 33.55
N LEU A 14 47.53 13.23 32.47
CA LEU A 14 47.23 13.74 31.13
C LEU A 14 45.81 13.33 30.76
N LEU A 15 44.86 14.25 30.96
CA LEU A 15 43.45 13.99 30.80
C LEU A 15 43.14 14.02 29.30
N VAL A 16 43.26 12.87 28.65
CA VAL A 16 42.98 12.69 27.22
C VAL A 16 41.49 12.95 26.99
N LEU A 17 41.15 14.23 26.79
CA LEU A 17 39.81 14.67 26.45
C LEU A 17 39.54 14.24 25.00
N SER A 18 39.12 12.99 24.86
CA SER A 18 38.65 12.40 23.62
C SER A 18 37.41 13.16 23.15
N LEU A 19 37.64 14.26 22.45
CA LEU A 19 36.66 14.97 21.64
C LEU A 19 36.23 14.06 20.48
N LEU A 20 35.40 13.07 20.83
CA LEU A 20 34.49 12.45 19.90
C LEU A 20 33.69 13.58 19.28
N LEU A 21 34.03 13.90 18.03
CA LEU A 21 33.17 14.68 17.14
C LEU A 21 31.95 13.81 16.82
N ILE A 22 31.08 13.64 17.82
CA ILE A 22 29.70 13.27 17.60
C ILE A 22 29.13 14.43 16.81
N SER A 23 29.16 14.29 15.48
CA SER A 23 28.33 15.08 14.60
C SER A 23 26.89 14.72 14.95
N THR A 24 26.34 15.40 15.96
CA THR A 24 24.90 15.48 16.20
C THR A 24 24.33 16.28 15.04
N SER A 25 24.28 15.61 13.89
CA SER A 25 23.48 16.00 12.74
C SER A 25 22.04 16.01 13.23
N ILE A 26 21.61 17.15 13.76
CA ILE A 26 20.21 17.41 14.06
C ILE A 26 19.54 17.45 12.69
N ALA A 27 19.14 16.27 12.22
CA ALA A 27 18.34 16.10 11.04
C ALA A 27 16.99 16.74 11.34
N THR A 28 16.90 18.04 11.05
CA THR A 28 15.64 18.78 11.10
C THR A 28 14.69 18.07 10.16
N SER A 29 13.75 17.32 10.73
CA SER A 29 12.61 16.78 9.99
C SER A 29 11.87 17.98 9.40
N GLN A 30 12.10 18.26 8.12
CA GLN A 30 11.48 19.40 7.44
C GLN A 30 10.01 19.07 7.23
N SER A 31 9.20 19.42 8.22
CA SER A 31 7.78 19.06 8.33
C SER A 31 6.87 19.89 7.41
N VAL A 32 7.32 20.16 6.18
CA VAL A 32 6.51 20.53 5.02
C VAL A 32 7.13 19.86 3.80
N THR A 33 6.69 18.65 3.46
CA THR A 33 6.95 18.11 2.12
C THR A 33 6.22 18.99 1.10
N ASP A 34 6.96 19.65 0.20
CA ASP A 34 6.36 20.45 -0.87
C ASP A 34 5.64 19.54 -1.88
N PRO A 35 4.31 19.67 -2.09
CA PRO A 35 3.61 18.86 -3.10
C PRO A 35 4.10 19.12 -4.53
N VAL A 36 4.64 20.31 -4.82
CA VAL A 36 5.26 20.64 -6.12
C VAL A 36 6.62 19.94 -6.27
N ALA A 37 7.33 19.66 -5.18
CA ALA A 37 8.54 18.83 -5.18
C ALA A 37 8.22 17.37 -5.49
N PHE A 38 7.08 16.86 -5.02
CA PHE A 38 6.60 15.52 -5.40
C PHE A 38 6.27 15.43 -6.89
N LEU A 39 5.60 16.45 -7.49
CA LEU A 39 5.42 16.51 -8.95
C LEU A 39 6.76 16.52 -9.70
N ARG A 40 7.70 17.37 -9.27
CA ARG A 40 9.07 17.43 -9.82
C ARG A 40 9.87 16.13 -9.64
N CYS A 41 9.52 15.29 -8.67
CA CYS A 41 10.07 13.94 -8.57
C CYS A 41 9.47 13.03 -9.64
N LEU A 42 8.14 13.02 -9.82
CA LEU A 42 7.47 12.18 -10.83
C LEU A 42 8.05 12.41 -12.23
N ASP A 43 8.28 13.67 -12.60
CA ASP A 43 8.84 14.05 -13.91
C ASP A 43 10.33 13.70 -14.11
N ARG A 44 11.04 13.28 -13.04
CA ARG A 44 12.42 12.76 -13.10
C ARG A 44 12.47 11.24 -13.23
N GLN A 45 11.38 10.55 -12.93
CA GLN A 45 11.30 9.09 -13.05
C GLN A 45 11.10 8.70 -14.53
N PRO A 46 11.47 7.47 -14.94
CA PRO A 46 11.13 6.95 -16.26
C PRO A 46 9.64 7.12 -16.57
N THR A 47 9.32 7.56 -17.78
CA THR A 47 7.96 7.97 -18.18
C THR A 47 7.68 7.54 -19.61
N ASP A 48 6.42 7.24 -19.93
CA ASP A 48 6.00 6.99 -21.31
C ASP A 48 6.08 8.31 -22.11
N PRO A 49 6.65 8.37 -23.33
CA PRO A 49 6.82 9.62 -24.08
C PRO A 49 5.53 10.40 -24.37
N THR A 50 4.38 9.72 -24.31
CA THR A 50 3.03 10.29 -24.51
C THR A 50 2.22 10.40 -23.21
N SER A 51 2.83 10.14 -22.04
CA SER A 51 2.20 10.27 -20.72
C SER A 51 3.24 10.64 -19.65
N PRO A 52 3.47 11.95 -19.42
CA PRO A 52 4.32 12.45 -18.35
C PRO A 52 3.76 12.10 -16.97
N ASN A 53 4.60 11.57 -16.08
CA ASN A 53 4.15 11.03 -14.80
C ASN A 53 3.40 12.05 -13.89
N SER A 54 3.72 13.35 -13.96
CA SER A 54 2.98 14.39 -13.21
C SER A 54 1.59 14.70 -13.77
N ALA A 55 1.31 14.41 -15.05
CA ALA A 55 0.06 14.81 -15.72
C ALA A 55 -1.18 14.09 -15.17
N VAL A 56 -1.00 12.93 -14.53
CA VAL A 56 -2.07 12.20 -13.81
C VAL A 56 -2.04 12.42 -12.30
N ALA A 57 -1.17 13.30 -11.80
CA ALA A 57 -1.01 13.60 -10.38
C ALA A 57 -1.71 14.91 -10.00
N TYR A 58 -2.39 14.89 -8.84
CA TYR A 58 -3.12 16.04 -8.31
C TYR A 58 -2.67 16.32 -6.88
N ILE A 59 -2.33 17.58 -6.62
CA ILE A 59 -1.93 18.11 -5.31
C ILE A 59 -2.95 19.15 -4.82
N PRO A 60 -3.01 19.48 -3.51
CA PRO A 60 -4.07 20.33 -2.94
C PRO A 60 -4.22 21.74 -3.55
N THR A 61 -3.20 22.23 -4.27
CA THR A 61 -3.23 23.51 -4.99
C THR A 61 -3.88 23.43 -6.38
N ASN A 62 -4.11 22.24 -6.94
CA ASN A 62 -4.86 22.10 -8.19
C ASN A 62 -6.37 22.28 -7.93
N SER A 63 -7.03 23.13 -8.72
CA SER A 63 -8.49 23.34 -8.66
C SER A 63 -9.31 22.04 -8.84
N SER A 64 -8.76 21.06 -9.57
CA SER A 64 -9.34 19.74 -9.80
C SER A 64 -9.22 18.77 -8.60
N PHE A 65 -8.33 19.02 -7.64
CA PHE A 65 -7.97 18.06 -6.57
C PHE A 65 -9.18 17.55 -5.79
N THR A 66 -10.01 18.46 -5.28
CA THR A 66 -11.22 18.11 -4.51
C THR A 66 -12.23 17.32 -5.33
N ALA A 67 -12.36 17.61 -6.63
CA ALA A 67 -13.25 16.86 -7.53
C ALA A 67 -12.72 15.44 -7.81
N VAL A 68 -11.42 15.30 -8.05
CA VAL A 68 -10.76 13.98 -8.23
C VAL A 68 -10.81 13.15 -6.94
N LEU A 69 -10.65 13.79 -5.78
CA LEU A 69 -10.80 13.14 -4.48
C LEU A 69 -12.22 12.60 -4.30
N ARG A 70 -13.24 13.45 -4.45
CA ARG A 70 -14.66 13.12 -4.23
C ARG A 70 -15.25 12.10 -5.22
N ARG A 71 -14.79 12.06 -6.48
CA ARG A 71 -15.21 11.07 -7.51
C ARG A 71 -15.10 9.59 -7.11
N ARG A 72 -14.44 9.28 -5.99
CA ARG A 72 -14.26 7.93 -5.44
C ARG A 72 -14.42 7.92 -3.90
N ILE A 73 -15.31 8.75 -3.35
CA ILE A 73 -15.76 8.73 -1.94
C ILE A 73 -17.26 8.39 -1.92
N PRO A 74 -17.65 7.11 -1.81
CA PRO A 74 -19.06 6.73 -1.67
C PRO A 74 -19.58 6.95 -0.25
N ASN A 75 -18.73 6.77 0.79
CA ASN A 75 -19.13 7.00 2.17
C ASN A 75 -18.91 8.47 2.57
N LEU A 76 -19.97 9.28 2.45
CA LEU A 76 -19.96 10.71 2.79
C LEU A 76 -19.64 11.01 4.27
N ARG A 77 -19.60 10.00 5.17
CA ARG A 77 -19.04 10.13 6.53
C ARG A 77 -17.67 10.82 6.53
N PHE A 78 -16.89 10.60 5.47
CA PHE A 78 -15.52 11.06 5.31
C PHE A 78 -15.35 12.30 4.42
N ASP A 79 -16.40 12.80 3.76
CA ASP A 79 -16.32 14.03 2.96
C ASP A 79 -16.56 15.29 3.82
N LYS A 80 -15.74 15.44 4.87
CA LYS A 80 -15.83 16.52 5.85
C LYS A 80 -14.57 17.39 5.83
N PRO A 81 -14.66 18.70 6.10
CA PRO A 81 -13.48 19.58 6.19
C PRO A 81 -12.42 19.09 7.18
N THR A 82 -12.86 18.43 8.26
CA THR A 82 -12.03 17.84 9.32
C THR A 82 -11.42 16.48 8.99
N THR A 83 -11.84 15.81 7.91
CA THR A 83 -11.24 14.53 7.50
C THR A 83 -9.85 14.77 6.89
N PRO A 84 -8.78 14.08 7.35
CA PRO A 84 -7.46 14.20 6.77
C PRO A 84 -7.43 13.74 5.30
N LYS A 85 -7.06 14.66 4.41
CA LYS A 85 -6.95 14.44 2.95
C LYS A 85 -5.58 13.86 2.59
N PRO A 86 -5.45 13.10 1.48
CA PRO A 86 -4.15 12.62 1.02
C PRO A 86 -3.23 13.77 0.60
N PHE A 87 -1.92 13.56 0.72
CA PHE A 87 -0.89 14.52 0.33
C PHE A 87 -0.91 14.84 -1.19
N ALA A 88 -1.07 13.80 -2.00
CA ALA A 88 -1.25 13.85 -3.45
C ALA A 88 -2.14 12.68 -3.89
N ILE A 89 -2.71 12.76 -5.09
CA ILE A 89 -3.51 11.69 -5.70
C ILE A 89 -2.92 11.41 -7.08
N VAL A 90 -2.42 10.19 -7.32
CA VAL A 90 -1.94 9.76 -8.65
C VAL A 90 -3.00 8.87 -9.29
N ALA A 91 -3.61 9.32 -10.39
CA ALA A 91 -4.60 8.60 -11.16
C ALA A 91 -3.94 7.72 -12.25
N ALA A 92 -3.01 6.87 -11.83
CA ALA A 92 -2.14 6.09 -12.72
C ALA A 92 -2.89 5.30 -13.80
N ALA A 93 -2.48 5.47 -15.06
CA ALA A 93 -3.08 4.83 -16.24
C ALA A 93 -2.15 3.85 -16.96
N THR A 94 -0.83 3.89 -16.70
CA THR A 94 0.20 3.05 -17.31
C THR A 94 1.19 2.56 -16.24
N TRP A 95 2.17 1.74 -16.64
CA TRP A 95 3.15 1.17 -15.71
C TRP A 95 4.14 2.19 -15.15
N THR A 96 4.52 3.21 -15.91
CA THR A 96 5.48 4.24 -15.44
C THR A 96 4.88 5.06 -14.30
N HIS A 97 3.61 5.43 -14.41
CA HIS A 97 2.84 6.07 -13.34
C HIS A 97 2.81 5.23 -12.04
N ILE A 98 2.67 3.90 -12.20
CA ILE A 98 3.05 2.81 -11.27
C ILE A 98 4.31 3.12 -10.43
N GLN A 99 5.45 2.89 -11.09
CA GLN A 99 6.79 2.92 -10.53
C GLN A 99 7.14 4.32 -10.00
N ALA A 100 6.86 5.38 -10.77
CA ALA A 100 7.16 6.75 -10.39
C ALA A 100 6.45 7.17 -9.10
N ALA A 101 5.17 6.82 -8.94
CA ALA A 101 4.42 7.13 -7.73
C ALA A 101 4.97 6.38 -6.50
N LEU A 102 5.36 5.11 -6.65
CA LEU A 102 5.98 4.33 -5.57
C LEU A 102 7.37 4.86 -5.20
N GLY A 103 8.19 5.19 -6.19
CA GLY A 103 9.54 5.71 -6.03
C GLY A 103 9.55 7.07 -5.32
N CYS A 104 8.74 8.02 -5.83
CA CYS A 104 8.62 9.34 -5.23
C CYS A 104 7.90 9.34 -3.88
N ALA A 105 6.91 8.46 -3.67
CA ALA A 105 6.35 8.31 -2.33
C ALA A 105 7.41 7.82 -1.34
N ARG A 106 8.27 6.89 -1.78
CA ARG A 106 9.36 6.34 -0.96
C ARG A 106 10.47 7.34 -0.68
N GLU A 107 10.86 8.16 -1.66
CA GLU A 107 11.83 9.26 -1.50
C GLU A 107 11.33 10.29 -0.47
N PHE A 108 10.06 10.67 -0.56
CA PHE A 108 9.44 11.65 0.33
C PHE A 108 8.91 11.04 1.65
N SER A 109 9.17 9.75 1.91
CA SER A 109 8.64 8.98 3.06
C SER A 109 7.11 9.04 3.23
N LEU A 110 6.38 9.23 2.12
CA LEU A 110 4.93 9.32 2.05
C LEU A 110 4.25 7.95 2.09
N GLN A 111 3.07 7.92 2.69
CA GLN A 111 2.31 6.69 2.92
C GLN A 111 1.31 6.43 1.78
N VAL A 112 1.56 5.41 0.96
CA VAL A 112 0.71 5.08 -0.21
C VAL A 112 -0.62 4.45 0.21
N ARG A 113 -1.73 4.85 -0.42
CA ARG A 113 -3.05 4.20 -0.34
C ARG A 113 -3.55 3.84 -1.73
N ILE A 114 -3.78 2.55 -2.00
CA ILE A 114 -4.37 2.10 -3.26
C ILE A 114 -5.90 2.31 -3.21
N ARG A 115 -6.46 3.01 -4.20
CA ARG A 115 -7.91 3.20 -4.34
C ARG A 115 -8.42 2.82 -5.73
N SER A 116 -9.00 1.63 -5.84
CA SER A 116 -9.65 1.17 -7.08
C SER A 116 -11.10 1.68 -7.20
N GLY A 117 -12.04 1.06 -6.49
CA GLY A 117 -13.45 1.44 -6.48
C GLY A 117 -13.85 2.48 -5.42
N GLY A 118 -13.08 2.64 -4.35
CA GLY A 118 -13.40 3.55 -3.24
C GLY A 118 -14.47 3.05 -2.26
N HIS A 119 -15.03 1.85 -2.43
CA HIS A 119 -16.01 1.25 -1.49
C HIS A 119 -15.34 0.67 -0.22
N ASP A 120 -14.43 1.41 0.38
CA ASP A 120 -13.88 1.10 1.69
C ASP A 120 -14.81 1.68 2.76
N PHE A 121 -15.38 0.82 3.61
CA PHE A 121 -16.37 1.22 4.63
C PHE A 121 -15.78 2.17 5.68
N GLU A 122 -14.50 1.98 6.04
CA GLU A 122 -13.77 2.78 7.03
C GLU A 122 -12.89 3.88 6.42
N GLY A 123 -13.05 4.15 5.12
CA GLY A 123 -12.38 5.26 4.44
C GLY A 123 -10.87 5.08 4.23
N LEU A 124 -10.33 3.88 4.47
CA LEU A 124 -8.88 3.64 4.52
C LEU A 124 -8.17 3.81 3.17
N SER A 125 -8.91 3.86 2.05
CA SER A 125 -8.36 4.13 0.72
C SER A 125 -8.44 5.60 0.28
N TYR A 126 -9.04 6.50 1.06
CA TYR A 126 -9.21 7.93 0.70
C TYR A 126 -9.04 8.93 1.86
N THR A 127 -8.74 8.45 3.07
CA THR A 127 -8.41 9.27 4.24
C THR A 127 -6.97 9.03 4.69
N SER A 128 -6.34 10.03 5.32
CA SER A 128 -4.90 10.05 5.58
C SER A 128 -4.55 10.34 7.05
N THR A 129 -4.84 9.39 7.94
CA THR A 129 -4.63 9.49 9.40
C THR A 129 -3.31 8.90 9.91
N THR A 130 -2.42 8.43 9.02
CA THR A 130 -1.27 7.54 9.32
C THR A 130 -1.70 6.12 9.73
N VAL A 131 -1.77 5.21 8.75
CA VAL A 131 -2.04 3.76 8.98
C VAL A 131 -1.33 2.94 7.90
N LEU A 132 -0.33 2.14 8.32
CA LEU A 132 0.54 1.27 7.53
C LEU A 132 -0.03 0.81 6.18
N ALA A 133 0.72 1.01 5.09
CA ALA A 133 0.41 0.43 3.79
C ALA A 133 0.87 -1.04 3.75
N SER A 134 -0.05 -1.98 3.56
CA SER A 134 0.26 -3.41 3.42
C SER A 134 -0.09 -3.91 2.01
N PHE A 135 0.86 -4.58 1.37
CA PHE A 135 0.78 -5.09 0.00
C PHE A 135 0.83 -6.63 0.01
N ILE A 136 -0.26 -7.28 0.42
CA ILE A 136 -0.34 -8.75 0.44
C ILE A 136 -0.70 -9.26 -0.96
N GLY A 137 0.20 -10.03 -1.57
CA GLY A 137 0.02 -10.66 -2.88
C GLY A 137 0.24 -12.18 -2.81
N MET A 138 -0.25 -12.90 -3.83
CA MET A 138 0.02 -14.33 -4.02
C MET A 138 0.68 -14.53 -5.38
N TYR A 139 1.84 -15.17 -5.40
CA TYR A 139 2.55 -15.55 -6.61
C TYR A 139 2.47 -17.07 -6.80
N LEU A 140 2.06 -17.53 -7.98
CA LEU A 140 1.94 -18.96 -8.30
C LEU A 140 3.28 -19.49 -8.81
N GLY A 141 4.26 -19.55 -7.92
CA GLY A 141 5.62 -19.98 -8.18
C GLY A 141 6.52 -19.81 -6.97
N ARG A 142 7.82 -19.94 -7.18
CA ARG A 142 8.83 -19.82 -6.11
C ARG A 142 9.22 -18.38 -5.79
N SER A 143 9.71 -18.15 -4.57
CA SER A 143 10.05 -16.81 -4.06
C SER A 143 11.24 -16.17 -4.78
N ASP A 144 12.18 -16.96 -5.30
CA ASP A 144 13.29 -16.48 -6.13
C ASP A 144 12.80 -15.80 -7.44
N LYS A 145 11.84 -16.43 -8.12
CA LYS A 145 11.20 -15.89 -9.32
C LYS A 145 10.31 -14.70 -9.00
N MET A 146 9.58 -14.73 -7.88
CA MET A 146 8.84 -13.57 -7.38
C MET A 146 9.77 -12.37 -7.14
N LEU A 147 10.87 -12.56 -6.41
CA LEU A 147 11.87 -11.50 -6.17
C LEU A 147 12.52 -11.00 -7.46
N THR A 148 12.74 -11.88 -8.44
CA THR A 148 13.27 -11.49 -9.76
C THR A 148 12.29 -10.56 -10.49
N VAL A 149 10.99 -10.88 -10.50
CA VAL A 149 9.93 -10.03 -11.07
C VAL A 149 9.82 -8.72 -10.29
N MET A 150 9.74 -8.78 -8.96
CA MET A 150 9.56 -7.59 -8.11
C MET A 150 10.77 -6.64 -8.14
N ASN A 151 12.00 -7.15 -8.22
CA ASN A 151 13.19 -6.29 -8.35
C ASN A 151 13.37 -5.71 -9.76
N ARG A 152 12.76 -6.31 -10.79
CA ARG A 152 12.73 -5.77 -12.15
C ARG A 152 11.63 -4.72 -12.33
N ASP A 153 10.44 -5.01 -11.83
CA ASP A 153 9.21 -4.26 -12.15
C ASP A 153 8.77 -3.30 -11.03
N PHE A 154 9.19 -3.54 -9.78
CA PHE A 154 8.90 -2.72 -8.59
C PHE A 154 10.09 -2.59 -7.60
N PRO A 155 11.33 -2.25 -8.04
CA PRO A 155 12.50 -2.15 -7.16
C PRO A 155 12.32 -1.13 -6.01
N GLU A 156 11.38 -0.20 -6.14
CA GLU A 156 11.02 0.80 -5.13
C GLU A 156 10.51 0.13 -3.84
N LEU A 157 9.79 -0.99 -3.95
CA LEU A 157 9.26 -1.72 -2.81
C LEU A 157 10.36 -2.41 -1.97
N LYS A 158 11.53 -2.72 -2.56
CA LYS A 158 12.65 -3.45 -1.93
C LYS A 158 12.22 -4.70 -1.15
N LEU A 159 11.34 -5.50 -1.75
CA LEU A 159 10.88 -6.78 -1.20
C LEU A 159 12.07 -7.72 -0.93
N LYS A 160 12.10 -8.34 0.25
CA LYS A 160 13.12 -9.32 0.64
C LYS A 160 12.54 -10.74 0.66
N VAL A 161 13.43 -11.73 0.63
CA VAL A 161 13.05 -13.14 0.82
C VAL A 161 12.42 -13.40 2.19
N THR A 162 12.79 -12.62 3.21
CA THR A 162 12.18 -12.64 4.56
C THR A 162 10.71 -12.23 4.58
N ASP A 163 10.27 -11.51 3.55
CA ASP A 163 8.92 -10.96 3.44
C ASP A 163 8.01 -11.90 2.61
N CYS A 164 8.58 -13.01 2.11
CA CYS A 164 7.91 -14.05 1.34
C CYS A 164 7.67 -15.28 2.23
N THR A 165 6.52 -15.95 2.05
CA THR A 165 6.24 -17.23 2.70
C THR A 165 5.92 -18.28 1.62
N GLU A 166 6.89 -19.12 1.27
CA GLU A 166 6.62 -20.30 0.45
C GLU A 166 5.77 -21.30 1.25
N MET A 167 4.68 -21.78 0.65
CA MET A 167 3.74 -22.75 1.24
C MET A 167 3.08 -23.57 0.12
N ARG A 168 2.45 -24.71 0.44
CA ARG A 168 1.73 -25.49 -0.58
C ARG A 168 0.48 -24.72 -1.01
N TRP A 169 0.03 -24.92 -2.25
CA TRP A 169 -1.15 -24.22 -2.78
C TRP A 169 -2.38 -24.33 -1.87
N ILE A 170 -2.64 -25.52 -1.31
CA ILE A 170 -3.77 -25.76 -0.41
C ILE A 170 -3.63 -25.04 0.95
N ASP A 171 -2.41 -24.82 1.43
CA ASP A 171 -2.16 -24.08 2.66
C ASP A 171 -2.42 -22.57 2.46
N SER A 172 -2.19 -22.06 1.23
CA SER A 172 -2.55 -20.69 0.87
C SER A 172 -4.06 -20.46 0.92
N VAL A 173 -4.88 -21.47 0.60
CA VAL A 173 -6.34 -21.39 0.76
C VAL A 173 -6.73 -21.25 2.22
N VAL A 174 -6.05 -21.96 3.13
CA VAL A 174 -6.24 -21.85 4.59
C VAL A 174 -5.86 -20.45 5.08
N PHE A 175 -4.71 -19.92 4.65
CA PHE A 175 -4.26 -18.55 4.96
C PHE A 175 -5.25 -17.49 4.45
N TRP A 176 -5.67 -17.56 3.18
CA TRP A 176 -6.61 -16.59 2.60
C TRP A 176 -8.04 -16.68 3.15
N ALA A 177 -8.40 -17.79 3.79
CA ALA A 177 -9.61 -17.92 4.60
C ALA A 177 -9.51 -17.28 6.00
N GLY A 178 -8.34 -16.73 6.37
CA GLY A 178 -8.12 -16.01 7.63
C GLY A 178 -7.71 -16.91 8.81
N TYR A 179 -7.24 -18.13 8.56
CA TYR A 179 -6.68 -19.00 9.59
C TYR A 179 -5.17 -18.78 9.79
N PRO A 180 -4.62 -19.02 10.99
CA PRO A 180 -3.18 -18.96 11.23
C PRO A 180 -2.38 -19.92 10.34
N ILE A 181 -1.17 -19.50 9.94
CA ILE A 181 -0.23 -20.33 9.19
C ILE A 181 0.09 -21.60 10.02
N GLY A 182 0.05 -22.77 9.36
CA GLY A 182 0.18 -24.07 10.02
C GLY A 182 -1.13 -24.72 10.47
N THR A 183 -2.28 -24.04 10.33
CA THR A 183 -3.60 -24.66 10.57
C THR A 183 -3.83 -25.84 9.60
N PRO A 184 -4.25 -27.03 10.08
CA PRO A 184 -4.50 -28.18 9.22
C PRO A 184 -5.56 -27.93 8.15
N THR A 185 -5.32 -28.41 6.93
CA THR A 185 -6.23 -28.24 5.77
C THR A 185 -7.61 -28.87 5.96
N SER A 186 -7.77 -29.79 6.92
CA SER A 186 -9.07 -30.33 7.33
C SER A 186 -10.04 -29.26 7.83
N VAL A 187 -9.57 -28.07 8.23
CA VAL A 187 -10.44 -26.93 8.58
C VAL A 187 -11.32 -26.49 7.40
N LEU A 188 -10.87 -26.71 6.15
CA LEU A 188 -11.63 -26.40 4.93
C LEU A 188 -12.82 -27.36 4.71
N LEU A 189 -12.90 -28.47 5.44
CA LEU A 189 -14.04 -29.40 5.40
C LEU A 189 -15.21 -28.92 6.29
N ASN A 190 -15.01 -27.90 7.12
CA ASN A 190 -16.04 -27.35 7.99
C ASN A 190 -16.77 -26.17 7.29
N PRO A 191 -18.07 -26.28 6.96
CA PRO A 191 -18.81 -25.22 6.27
C PRO A 191 -19.16 -24.01 7.17
N LYS A 192 -18.87 -24.05 8.48
CA LYS A 192 -19.16 -22.94 9.40
C LYS A 192 -18.13 -21.80 9.24
N ILE A 193 -18.44 -20.84 8.39
CA ILE A 193 -17.70 -19.58 8.24
C ILE A 193 -17.80 -18.76 9.54
N THR A 194 -16.78 -18.84 10.39
CA THR A 194 -16.66 -18.06 11.63
C THR A 194 -16.26 -16.61 11.37
N ASN A 195 -15.27 -16.38 10.49
CA ASN A 195 -14.74 -15.06 10.15
C ASN A 195 -15.31 -14.56 8.82
N LYS A 196 -16.41 -13.80 8.86
CA LYS A 196 -17.00 -13.16 7.66
C LYS A 196 -16.21 -11.92 7.24
N LEU A 197 -15.18 -12.10 6.40
CA LEU A 197 -14.42 -11.02 5.77
C LEU A 197 -15.19 -10.39 4.60
N PHE A 198 -15.83 -9.24 4.83
CA PHE A 198 -16.50 -8.45 3.80
C PHE A 198 -15.47 -7.69 2.96
N MET A 199 -15.10 -8.21 1.77
CA MET A 199 -14.17 -7.53 0.86
C MET A 199 -14.69 -7.42 -0.58
N LYS A 200 -14.64 -6.21 -1.14
CA LYS A 200 -14.95 -5.93 -2.55
C LYS A 200 -13.68 -6.05 -3.40
N ARG A 201 -13.56 -7.12 -4.19
CA ARG A 201 -12.44 -7.35 -5.13
C ARG A 201 -12.84 -6.91 -6.55
N LYS A 202 -11.88 -6.41 -7.33
CA LYS A 202 -12.03 -6.18 -8.78
C LYS A 202 -11.23 -7.25 -9.53
N SER A 203 -11.87 -7.97 -10.44
CA SER A 203 -11.16 -8.84 -11.39
C SER A 203 -10.57 -7.99 -12.52
N ASP A 204 -9.33 -8.24 -12.89
CA ASP A 204 -8.69 -7.63 -14.05
C ASP A 204 -8.96 -8.42 -15.35
N TYR A 205 -9.41 -9.68 -15.27
CA TYR A 205 -9.79 -10.50 -16.44
C TYR A 205 -10.97 -9.88 -17.22
N VAL A 206 -11.84 -9.12 -16.56
CA VAL A 206 -12.96 -8.41 -17.19
C VAL A 206 -12.43 -7.11 -17.82
N LYS A 207 -11.84 -7.20 -19.01
CA LYS A 207 -11.28 -6.06 -19.76
C LYS A 207 -12.37 -5.17 -20.38
N SER A 208 -13.47 -5.78 -20.85
CA SER A 208 -14.61 -5.09 -21.47
C SER A 208 -15.85 -5.17 -20.57
N PRO A 209 -16.81 -4.22 -20.65
CA PRO A 209 -18.11 -4.34 -20.00
C PRO A 209 -18.83 -5.63 -20.42
N ILE A 210 -19.48 -6.30 -19.46
CA ILE A 210 -20.29 -7.47 -19.74
C ILE A 210 -21.52 -7.04 -20.55
N SER A 211 -21.77 -7.70 -21.69
CA SER A 211 -22.95 -7.41 -22.51
C SER A 211 -24.24 -7.58 -21.72
N ARG A 212 -25.12 -6.58 -21.81
CA ARG A 212 -26.39 -6.54 -21.07
C ARG A 212 -27.37 -7.62 -21.54
N THR A 213 -27.34 -7.98 -22.82
CA THR A 213 -28.42 -8.73 -23.47
C THR A 213 -28.52 -10.20 -23.03
N ASP A 214 -27.37 -10.85 -22.79
CA ASP A 214 -27.33 -12.30 -22.52
C ASP A 214 -26.68 -12.62 -21.16
N ASN A 215 -25.43 -12.21 -20.96
CA ASN A 215 -24.63 -12.65 -19.82
C ASN A 215 -25.01 -11.91 -18.53
N PHE A 216 -25.42 -10.64 -18.61
CA PHE A 216 -25.94 -9.92 -17.45
C PHE A 216 -27.25 -10.55 -16.94
N GLU A 217 -28.22 -10.83 -17.81
CA GLU A 217 -29.48 -11.49 -17.44
C GLU A 217 -29.25 -12.90 -16.86
N ARG A 218 -28.35 -13.69 -17.46
CA ARG A 218 -27.96 -14.99 -16.90
C ARG A 218 -27.35 -14.88 -15.49
N LEU A 219 -26.58 -13.82 -15.22
CA LEU A 219 -26.04 -13.56 -13.88
C LEU A 219 -27.12 -13.05 -12.91
N VAL A 220 -28.15 -12.35 -13.37
CA VAL A 220 -29.33 -11.98 -12.59
C VAL A 220 -30.10 -13.24 -12.17
N ASP A 221 -30.31 -14.20 -13.06
CA ASP A 221 -30.98 -15.48 -12.73
C ASP A 221 -30.19 -16.32 -11.72
N ILE A 222 -28.86 -16.40 -11.88
CA ILE A 222 -27.97 -17.05 -10.88
C ILE A 222 -28.04 -16.31 -9.54
N LYS A 223 -28.08 -14.97 -9.55
CA LYS A 223 -28.19 -14.14 -8.34
C LYS A 223 -29.55 -14.28 -7.64
N SER A 224 -30.65 -14.41 -8.39
CA SER A 224 -31.99 -14.68 -7.84
C SER A 224 -32.09 -16.08 -7.22
N SER A 225 -31.49 -17.10 -7.83
CA SER A 225 -31.56 -18.47 -7.30
C SER A 225 -30.68 -18.70 -6.05
N ILE A 226 -29.56 -17.97 -5.91
CA ILE A 226 -28.62 -18.13 -4.79
C ILE A 226 -28.89 -17.15 -3.63
N ASP A 227 -29.42 -15.95 -3.92
CA ASP A 227 -29.70 -14.90 -2.93
C ASP A 227 -30.96 -14.11 -3.31
N ALA A 228 -32.11 -14.79 -3.25
CA ALA A 228 -33.43 -14.29 -3.62
C ALA A 228 -33.88 -13.07 -2.79
N GLU A 229 -33.65 -13.09 -1.48
CA GLU A 229 -33.93 -11.97 -0.57
C GLU A 229 -33.03 -10.74 -0.82
N ASN A 230 -32.01 -10.90 -1.67
CA ASN A 230 -31.03 -9.88 -1.99
C ASN A 230 -30.31 -9.35 -0.73
N PHE A 231 -29.83 -10.29 0.09
CA PHE A 231 -29.07 -10.07 1.30
C PHE A 231 -27.74 -9.37 0.99
N TRP A 232 -27.05 -9.75 -0.09
CA TRP A 232 -25.73 -9.21 -0.47
C TRP A 232 -25.80 -7.91 -1.30
N ARG A 233 -26.92 -7.18 -1.23
CA ARG A 233 -27.18 -5.97 -2.02
C ARG A 233 -26.18 -4.83 -1.74
N ASN A 234 -25.70 -4.19 -2.79
CA ASN A 234 -25.00 -2.90 -2.76
C ASN A 234 -25.11 -2.21 -4.14
N GLU A 235 -24.62 -0.98 -4.27
CA GLU A 235 -24.68 -0.18 -5.51
C GLU A 235 -24.05 -0.84 -6.75
N GLN A 236 -23.24 -1.90 -6.56
CA GLN A 236 -22.62 -2.68 -7.63
C GLN A 236 -22.89 -4.20 -7.49
N SER A 237 -23.87 -4.61 -6.68
CA SER A 237 -24.39 -5.99 -6.76
C SER A 237 -25.25 -6.14 -8.00
N ILE A 238 -25.13 -7.28 -8.68
CA ILE A 238 -26.12 -7.69 -9.69
C ILE A 238 -27.49 -7.77 -8.98
N PRO A 239 -28.57 -7.22 -9.56
CA PRO A 239 -29.89 -7.26 -8.95
C PRO A 239 -30.45 -8.69 -8.98
N VAL A 240 -31.49 -8.91 -8.19
CA VAL A 240 -32.40 -10.07 -8.36
C VAL A 240 -33.51 -9.68 -9.35
N ARG A 241 -33.98 -10.63 -10.16
CA ARG A 241 -35.34 -10.57 -10.70
C ARG A 241 -36.33 -10.53 -9.53
N ARG A 242 -37.35 -9.69 -9.68
CA ARG A 242 -38.52 -9.55 -8.80
C ARG A 242 -39.75 -9.97 -9.58
#